data_AF-A0A4W6CI78-F1
#
_entry.id   AF-A0A4W6CI78-F1
#
_cell.length_a   1.000
_cell.length_b   1.000
_cell.length_c   1.000
_cell.angle_alpha   90.00
_cell.angle_beta   90.00
_cell.angle_gamma   90.00
#
_symmetry.space_group_name_H-M   'P 1'
#
loop_
_entity.id
_entity.type
_entity.pdbx_description
1 polymer ?
#
loop_
_entity_poly.entity_id
_entity_poly.type
_entity_poly.pdbx_seq_one_letter_code
_entity_poly.pdbx_strand_id
1 'polypeptide(L)'
;KDGFLGDGLTCYNTKLCSFNCLKLSSSTRSGPSSQSVQFNCGNTVCPLGMDCISNNATARCADPCEYYTVLDDDWRSTNNTVNQITRCDRDVSWQGWYRLFLGQTSAHIPERCIDRYRCGTHAPLWITEPHPTQSGVIVNRIVCNAWAGSCCYFSSHTIHVKLCYGNYYVYKLVKPSTFLLQPTQLICGRDKLQVGLNLVAMTSTGLNPFSGNLASRNCSWVRVLDDVVWYEVEAQAGACGNTLRTNRTHAIYSNSLFIYPTNVSFARPVSLPFSCAYPLDTDTSLNVAIRPFLPLSGSGTKARASMSLFRNSNFTEPYPAGLISLPVGSPLYVGVSVEERDPSFALVLVDCYATHSSNPDDPTRYFLIQNKCPTDRRQVSVVESGSSLQARFSALLFLFQGEYRDIYLHCSLSLCDRRSSCVRVISLTPAFLGLLVWWYECL
;
A
#
# COMPACT_ATOMS: atom_id res chain seq x y z
N LYS A 1 -13.84 44.74 2.81
CA LYS A 1 -15.26 44.46 2.54
C LYS A 1 -16.06 45.22 3.55
N ASP A 2 -17.06 45.96 3.09
CA ASP A 2 -17.95 46.76 3.93
C ASP A 2 -18.77 45.86 4.86
N GLY A 3 -19.11 46.35 6.06
CA GLY A 3 -19.97 45.64 7.01
C GLY A 3 -19.49 45.50 8.46
N PHE A 4 -18.35 46.07 8.86
CA PHE A 4 -17.91 46.06 10.27
C PHE A 4 -18.28 47.36 11.00
N LEU A 5 -19.37 47.30 11.78
CA LEU A 5 -19.54 48.08 13.03
C LEU A 5 -19.08 47.16 14.17
N GLY A 6 -18.28 47.66 15.12
CA GLY A 6 -17.53 46.77 16.02
C GLY A 6 -17.44 47.21 17.49
N ASP A 7 -16.90 46.29 18.30
CA ASP A 7 -16.91 46.34 19.77
C ASP A 7 -15.56 46.83 20.37
N GLY A 8 -14.78 47.58 19.59
CA GLY A 8 -13.55 48.23 20.08
C GLY A 8 -12.41 47.27 20.48
N LEU A 9 -11.96 46.42 19.56
CA LEU A 9 -10.73 45.63 19.69
C LEU A 9 -9.84 45.84 18.45
N THR A 10 -8.69 46.49 18.64
CA THR A 10 -7.66 46.68 17.61
C THR A 10 -6.78 45.43 17.48
N CYS A 11 -7.16 44.53 16.58
CA CYS A 11 -6.31 43.42 16.17
C CYS A 11 -5.25 43.88 15.15
N TYR A 12 -3.97 43.62 15.40
CA TYR A 12 -2.90 43.81 14.40
C TYR A 12 -2.45 42.45 13.84
N ASN A 13 -2.14 42.45 12.55
CA ASN A 13 -1.84 41.24 11.80
C ASN A 13 -0.37 40.86 11.98
N THR A 14 -0.08 39.66 12.48
CA THR A 14 1.29 39.13 12.53
C THR A 14 1.61 38.34 11.26
N LYS A 15 2.89 38.28 10.86
CA LYS A 15 3.37 37.71 9.58
C LYS A 15 3.09 36.20 9.37
N LEU A 16 2.36 35.54 10.28
CA LEU A 16 2.17 34.08 10.37
C LEU A 16 0.71 33.66 10.63
N CYS A 17 -0.28 34.52 10.34
CA CYS A 17 -1.71 34.20 10.45
C CYS A 17 -2.14 33.71 11.85
N SER A 18 -1.71 34.43 12.90
CA SER A 18 -2.19 34.26 14.27
C SER A 18 -2.77 35.58 14.80
N PHE A 19 -3.90 35.48 15.51
CA PHE A 19 -4.55 36.60 16.19
C PHE A 19 -4.29 36.49 17.69
N ASN A 20 -3.63 37.49 18.28
CA ASN A 20 -3.50 37.61 19.73
C ASN A 20 -4.53 38.63 20.25
N CYS A 21 -5.59 38.15 20.89
CA CYS A 21 -6.58 38.98 21.55
C CYS A 21 -6.30 39.02 23.06
N LEU A 22 -5.81 40.16 23.55
CA LEU A 22 -5.78 40.45 24.99
C LEU A 22 -7.10 41.11 25.41
N LYS A 23 -7.84 40.51 26.36
CA LYS A 23 -8.79 41.28 27.17
C LYS A 23 -8.90 40.73 28.59
N LEU A 24 -9.10 41.67 29.53
CA LEU A 24 -9.18 41.44 30.97
C LEU A 24 -10.43 40.64 31.38
N SER A 25 -10.34 40.02 32.56
CA SER A 25 -11.42 39.27 33.21
C SER A 25 -12.58 40.15 33.69
N SER A 26 -13.83 39.68 33.51
CA SER A 26 -14.88 39.80 34.53
C SER A 26 -16.12 38.93 34.25
N SER A 27 -16.73 38.43 35.34
CA SER A 27 -18.12 37.95 35.47
C SER A 27 -18.64 36.78 34.60
N THR A 28 -18.52 35.58 35.15
CA THR A 28 -19.64 34.63 35.39
C THR A 28 -20.87 34.65 34.47
N ARG A 29 -21.02 33.58 33.66
CA ARG A 29 -22.31 32.93 33.40
C ARG A 29 -22.17 31.42 33.55
N SER A 30 -23.17 30.80 34.15
CA SER A 30 -23.16 29.41 34.61
C SER A 30 -23.77 28.42 33.61
N GLY A 31 -23.02 27.38 33.26
CA GLY A 31 -23.51 26.14 32.63
C GLY A 31 -22.73 25.72 31.38
N PRO A 32 -22.59 24.41 31.08
CA PRO A 32 -22.95 23.24 31.88
C PRO A 32 -21.73 22.55 32.54
N SER A 33 -21.94 21.96 33.72
CA SER A 33 -21.14 20.88 34.35
C SER A 33 -19.68 20.67 33.86
N SER A 34 -18.78 21.63 34.09
CA SER A 34 -17.35 21.49 33.80
C SER A 34 -16.63 20.66 34.89
N GLN A 35 -16.98 19.38 35.01
CA GLN A 35 -16.20 18.44 35.81
C GLN A 35 -14.82 18.29 35.14
N SER A 36 -13.80 18.92 35.74
CA SER A 36 -12.40 18.64 35.37
C SER A 36 -12.15 17.16 35.50
N VAL A 37 -11.43 16.58 34.54
CA VAL A 37 -11.01 15.18 34.63
C VAL A 37 -10.19 15.00 35.91
N GLN A 38 -10.54 14.00 36.69
CA GLN A 38 -9.82 13.58 37.90
C GLN A 38 -9.02 12.32 37.60
N PHE A 39 -7.82 12.25 38.18
CA PHE A 39 -6.91 11.12 38.01
C PHE A 39 -6.64 10.46 39.36
N ASN A 40 -6.47 9.15 39.36
CA ASN A 40 -6.11 8.39 40.54
C ASN A 40 -4.59 8.14 40.58
N CYS A 41 -4.01 8.21 41.77
CA CYS A 41 -2.60 7.94 42.04
C CYS A 41 -2.49 6.98 43.21
N GLY A 42 -2.28 5.69 42.90
CA GLY A 42 -2.48 4.60 43.86
C GLY A 42 -3.90 4.65 44.45
N ASN A 43 -4.00 4.74 45.77
CA ASN A 43 -5.27 4.80 46.50
C ASN A 43 -5.79 6.24 46.71
N THR A 44 -5.16 7.25 46.11
CA THR A 44 -5.57 8.67 46.27
C THR A 44 -6.15 9.23 44.97
N VAL A 45 -7.21 10.03 45.07
CA VAL A 45 -7.73 10.82 43.95
C VAL A 45 -6.99 12.16 43.94
N CYS A 46 -6.45 12.56 42.80
CA CYS A 46 -5.72 13.83 42.70
C CYS A 46 -6.67 15.04 42.77
N PRO A 47 -6.20 16.18 43.33
CA PRO A 47 -6.94 17.44 43.29
C PRO A 47 -7.33 17.86 41.86
N LEU A 48 -8.36 18.71 41.75
CA LEU A 48 -8.80 19.24 40.45
C LEU A 48 -7.63 19.91 39.71
N GLY A 49 -7.47 19.58 38.44
CA GLY A 49 -6.37 20.09 37.62
C GLY A 49 -5.02 19.42 37.81
N MET A 50 -4.88 18.43 38.69
CA MET A 50 -3.66 17.64 38.88
C MET A 50 -3.78 16.24 38.28
N ASP A 51 -2.63 15.62 37.99
CA ASP A 51 -2.52 14.26 37.47
C ASP A 51 -1.51 13.44 38.28
N CYS A 52 -1.58 12.12 38.18
CA CYS A 52 -0.60 11.22 38.77
C CYS A 52 0.66 11.16 37.88
N ILE A 53 1.73 11.83 38.32
CA ILE A 53 2.99 11.95 37.57
C ILE A 53 4.08 11.14 38.29
N SER A 54 4.81 10.32 37.52
CA SER A 54 5.83 9.40 38.03
C SER A 54 7.26 9.89 37.74
N ASN A 55 8.03 10.15 38.80
CA ASN A 55 9.45 10.47 38.73
C ASN A 55 10.24 9.34 39.41
N ASN A 56 11.16 8.70 38.67
CA ASN A 56 12.07 7.66 39.17
C ASN A 56 11.41 6.64 40.14
N ALA A 57 10.41 5.92 39.63
CA ALA A 57 9.62 4.89 40.32
C ALA A 57 8.72 5.34 41.50
N THR A 58 8.62 6.65 41.80
CA THR A 58 7.60 7.18 42.72
C THR A 58 6.56 8.01 41.95
N ALA A 59 5.27 7.73 42.18
CA ALA A 59 4.16 8.45 41.56
C ALA A 59 3.43 9.32 42.59
N ARG A 60 3.14 10.58 42.23
CA ARG A 60 2.42 11.53 43.09
C ARG A 60 1.47 12.40 42.27
N CYS A 61 0.43 12.90 42.93
CA CYS A 61 -0.38 13.97 42.35
C CYS A 61 0.46 15.23 42.21
N ALA A 62 0.55 15.76 40.99
CA ALA A 62 1.32 16.96 40.67
C ALA A 62 0.61 17.79 39.58
N ASP A 63 0.96 19.07 39.51
CA ASP A 63 0.42 19.95 38.46
C ASP A 63 1.18 19.72 37.14
N PRO A 64 0.52 19.31 36.04
CA PRO A 64 1.18 19.13 34.75
C PRO A 64 1.69 20.43 34.11
N CYS A 65 1.35 21.60 34.65
CA CYS A 65 1.95 22.89 34.30
C CYS A 65 3.37 23.07 34.89
N GLU A 66 3.77 22.24 35.85
CA GLU A 66 5.13 22.24 36.42
C GLU A 66 5.95 21.03 35.91
N TYR A 67 5.28 19.91 35.60
CA TYR A 67 5.92 18.65 35.20
C TYR A 67 5.46 18.22 33.80
N TYR A 68 6.18 18.67 32.78
CA TYR A 68 5.95 18.31 31.38
C TYR A 68 7.27 18.14 30.60
N THR A 69 7.20 17.39 29.51
CA THR A 69 8.28 17.25 28.52
C THR A 69 8.12 18.29 27.41
N VAL A 70 9.22 18.92 26.99
CA VAL A 70 9.23 19.87 25.87
C VAL A 70 9.28 19.11 24.55
N LEU A 71 8.45 19.52 23.57
CA LEU A 71 8.51 19.10 22.18
C LEU A 71 8.72 20.34 21.30
N ASP A 72 9.96 20.55 20.83
CA ASP A 72 10.31 21.62 19.88
C ASP A 72 10.76 20.98 18.57
N ASP A 73 9.78 20.59 17.76
CA ASP A 73 9.93 19.81 16.53
C ASP A 73 9.41 20.67 15.36
N ASP A 74 10.27 21.47 14.72
CA ASP A 74 9.88 22.38 13.63
C ASP A 74 9.09 21.72 12.50
N TRP A 75 9.37 20.43 12.25
CA TRP A 75 8.69 19.65 11.21
C TRP A 75 7.18 19.46 11.48
N ARG A 76 6.71 19.63 12.73
CA ARG A 76 5.29 19.57 13.10
C ARG A 76 4.50 20.82 12.67
N SER A 77 5.16 21.87 12.20
CA SER A 77 4.52 23.10 11.75
C SER A 77 3.50 22.87 10.63
N THR A 78 2.33 23.51 10.71
CA THR A 78 1.27 23.44 9.68
C THR A 78 1.71 23.98 8.33
N ASN A 79 2.76 24.82 8.28
CA ASN A 79 3.37 25.29 7.05
C ASN A 79 4.26 24.22 6.38
N ASN A 80 4.80 23.27 7.16
CA ASN A 80 5.69 22.24 6.63
C ASN A 80 4.92 21.25 5.73
N THR A 81 5.55 20.85 4.63
CA THR A 81 4.99 19.94 3.62
C THR A 81 5.79 18.64 3.56
N VAL A 82 5.14 17.53 3.21
CA VAL A 82 5.81 16.23 3.05
C VAL A 82 6.66 16.24 1.76
N ASN A 83 7.89 16.73 1.88
CA ASN A 83 8.78 16.88 0.72
C ASN A 83 9.82 15.76 0.59
N GLN A 84 10.27 15.13 1.69
CA GLN A 84 11.26 14.02 1.65
C GLN A 84 11.10 12.96 2.74
N ILE A 85 10.79 13.31 3.99
CA ILE A 85 10.64 12.36 5.10
C ILE A 85 9.30 12.58 5.80
N THR A 86 8.37 11.62 5.64
CA THR A 86 7.14 11.60 6.43
C THR A 86 7.44 11.14 7.86
N ARG A 87 6.99 11.90 8.86
CA ARG A 87 7.06 11.54 10.27
C ARG A 87 5.70 11.07 10.78
N CYS A 88 5.71 10.08 11.67
CA CYS A 88 4.52 9.51 12.30
C CYS A 88 4.80 9.26 13.79
N ASP A 89 3.92 9.77 14.66
CA ASP A 89 4.03 9.64 16.11
C ASP A 89 3.60 8.27 16.68
N ARG A 90 3.49 7.24 15.81
CA ARG A 90 3.09 5.88 16.20
C ARG A 90 4.10 5.25 17.16
N ASP A 91 5.37 5.41 16.85
CA ASP A 91 6.45 4.68 17.51
C ASP A 91 7.07 5.51 18.67
N VAL A 92 6.45 6.66 18.98
CA VAL A 92 6.74 7.49 20.16
C VAL A 92 6.05 6.87 21.39
N SER A 93 6.82 6.68 22.46
CA SER A 93 6.27 6.25 23.77
C SER A 93 5.70 7.46 24.50
N TRP A 94 4.41 7.72 24.27
CA TRP A 94 3.68 8.82 24.90
C TRP A 94 3.44 8.54 26.38
N GLN A 95 4.16 9.25 27.26
CA GLN A 95 4.12 9.11 28.71
C GLN A 95 4.21 10.49 29.39
N GLY A 96 3.21 10.80 30.21
CA GLY A 96 3.12 12.09 30.91
C GLY A 96 2.53 13.22 30.06
N TRP A 97 2.91 14.44 30.38
CA TRP A 97 2.41 15.67 29.77
C TRP A 97 3.47 16.34 28.89
N TYR A 98 3.00 17.03 27.86
CA TYR A 98 3.86 17.65 26.85
C TYR A 98 3.50 19.12 26.62
N ARG A 99 4.51 19.96 26.42
CA ARG A 99 4.38 21.36 25.98
C ARG A 99 5.00 21.51 24.59
N LEU A 100 4.23 22.06 23.67
CA LEU A 100 4.59 22.20 22.27
C LEU A 100 5.27 23.55 21.99
N PHE A 101 6.32 23.50 21.17
CA PHE A 101 7.02 24.65 20.62
C PHE A 101 7.26 24.43 19.11
N LEU A 102 7.44 25.55 18.40
CA LEU A 102 7.93 25.60 17.03
C LEU A 102 8.94 26.74 16.97
N GLY A 103 10.21 26.47 16.63
CA GLY A 103 11.29 27.44 16.64
C GLY A 103 11.38 28.20 17.97
N GLN A 104 11.36 27.49 19.11
CA GLN A 104 11.33 28.04 20.47
C GLN A 104 10.11 28.92 20.81
N THR A 105 9.16 29.10 19.89
CA THR A 105 7.92 29.86 20.12
C THR A 105 6.82 28.91 20.62
N SER A 106 6.07 29.32 21.65
CA SER A 106 5.01 28.50 22.23
C SER A 106 3.94 28.15 21.18
N ALA A 107 3.69 26.85 21.01
CA ALA A 107 2.76 26.32 20.01
C ALA A 107 1.58 25.57 20.67
N HIS A 108 0.56 25.27 19.87
CA HIS A 108 -0.61 24.50 20.28
C HIS A 108 -1.13 23.65 19.10
N ILE A 109 -1.87 22.58 19.40
CA ILE A 109 -2.50 21.73 18.38
C ILE A 109 -3.55 22.57 17.62
N PRO A 110 -3.71 22.43 16.28
CA PRO A 110 -4.73 23.19 15.56
C PRO A 110 -6.16 22.85 16.04
N GLU A 111 -7.00 23.88 16.18
CA GLU A 111 -8.47 23.77 16.39
C GLU A 111 -9.26 23.67 15.07
N ARG A 112 -8.54 23.60 13.94
CA ARG A 112 -9.11 23.54 12.60
C ARG A 112 -8.49 22.41 11.81
N CYS A 113 -9.28 21.86 10.89
CA CYS A 113 -8.81 20.93 9.88
C CYS A 113 -7.60 21.49 9.12
N ILE A 114 -6.56 20.68 8.99
CA ILE A 114 -5.34 20.96 8.23
C ILE A 114 -5.31 20.00 7.04
N ASP A 115 -5.01 20.50 5.84
CA ASP A 115 -4.94 19.69 4.63
C ASP A 115 -3.95 18.53 4.76
N ARG A 116 -4.24 17.42 4.07
CA ARG A 116 -3.31 16.28 3.89
C ARG A 116 -1.90 16.73 3.46
N TYR A 117 -0.88 15.95 3.85
CA TYR A 117 0.54 16.22 3.56
C TYR A 117 1.13 17.48 4.22
N ARG A 118 0.57 17.91 5.36
CA ARG A 118 1.07 19.01 6.21
C ARG A 118 1.63 18.49 7.53
N CYS A 119 2.22 19.36 8.35
CA CYS A 119 2.81 19.00 9.66
C CYS A 119 3.85 17.86 9.57
N GLY A 120 4.53 17.73 8.42
CA GLY A 120 5.47 16.64 8.14
C GLY A 120 4.84 15.25 8.05
N THR A 121 3.52 15.12 7.96
CA THR A 121 2.82 13.83 7.98
C THR A 121 1.77 13.67 6.86
N HIS A 122 1.40 12.43 6.54
CA HIS A 122 0.38 12.12 5.53
C HIS A 122 -1.02 12.56 5.98
N ALA A 123 -1.36 12.31 7.26
CA ALA A 123 -2.68 12.57 7.83
C ALA A 123 -2.55 13.43 9.10
N PRO A 124 -2.59 14.77 8.98
CA PRO A 124 -2.46 15.67 10.13
C PRO A 124 -3.57 15.48 11.16
N LEU A 125 -3.22 15.71 12.42
CA LEU A 125 -4.13 15.67 13.57
C LEU A 125 -4.50 17.09 14.03
N TRP A 126 -5.74 17.26 14.44
CA TRP A 126 -6.30 18.50 14.99
C TRP A 126 -7.36 18.18 16.05
N ILE A 127 -7.65 19.12 16.96
CA ILE A 127 -8.71 18.96 17.97
C ILE A 127 -10.04 19.55 17.49
N THR A 128 -11.14 18.83 17.71
CA THR A 128 -12.47 19.22 17.22
C THR A 128 -13.17 20.30 18.04
N GLU A 129 -12.68 20.57 19.25
CA GLU A 129 -13.25 21.54 20.19
C GLU A 129 -12.17 22.56 20.60
N PRO A 130 -12.51 23.84 20.83
CA PRO A 130 -11.54 24.87 21.21
C PRO A 130 -10.79 24.54 22.51
N HIS A 131 -9.58 25.05 22.69
CA HIS A 131 -8.81 24.87 23.93
C HIS A 131 -9.57 25.39 25.18
N PRO A 132 -9.28 24.86 26.38
CA PRO A 132 -9.88 25.38 27.62
C PRO A 132 -9.52 26.85 27.82
N THR A 133 -10.52 27.70 28.03
CA THR A 133 -10.33 29.11 28.42
C THR A 133 -10.19 29.31 29.94
N GLN A 134 -10.58 28.32 30.73
CA GLN A 134 -10.45 28.32 32.19
C GLN A 134 -9.14 27.66 32.60
N SER A 135 -8.31 28.37 33.36
CA SER A 135 -7.09 27.82 33.98
C SER A 135 -7.43 26.88 35.13
N GLY A 136 -6.56 25.90 35.40
CA GLY A 136 -6.68 25.01 36.56
C GLY A 136 -7.64 23.83 36.39
N VAL A 137 -8.29 23.68 35.23
CA VAL A 137 -9.10 22.49 34.90
C VAL A 137 -8.42 21.67 33.80
N ILE A 138 -8.52 20.34 33.88
CA ILE A 138 -8.14 19.42 32.82
C ILE A 138 -9.40 19.04 32.04
N VAL A 139 -9.39 19.27 30.73
CA VAL A 139 -10.52 18.97 29.84
C VAL A 139 -10.15 17.91 28.81
N ASN A 140 -11.16 17.14 28.41
CA ASN A 140 -11.07 16.18 27.31
C ASN A 140 -11.17 16.90 25.96
N ARG A 141 -10.38 16.48 24.98
CA ARG A 141 -10.50 16.93 23.58
C ARG A 141 -10.41 15.76 22.62
N ILE A 142 -11.37 15.66 21.71
CA ILE A 142 -11.36 14.64 20.66
C ILE A 142 -10.40 15.06 19.55
N VAL A 143 -9.48 14.17 19.19
CA VAL A 143 -8.54 14.37 18.07
C VAL A 143 -9.10 13.72 16.81
N CYS A 144 -9.14 14.47 15.71
CA CYS A 144 -9.52 13.99 14.38
C CYS A 144 -8.32 14.03 13.42
N ASN A 145 -8.31 13.14 12.43
CA ASN A 145 -7.33 13.16 11.34
C ASN A 145 -7.94 13.63 10.00
N ALA A 146 -7.20 14.44 9.26
CA ALA A 146 -7.57 14.83 7.91
C ALA A 146 -7.05 13.79 6.88
N TRP A 147 -7.97 13.14 6.17
CA TRP A 147 -7.63 12.12 5.17
C TRP A 147 -8.74 11.93 4.12
N ALA A 148 -8.36 11.54 2.90
CA ALA A 148 -9.28 11.24 1.79
C ALA A 148 -10.37 12.30 1.50
N GLY A 149 -10.09 13.58 1.79
CA GLY A 149 -11.05 14.68 1.62
C GLY A 149 -12.02 14.89 2.80
N SER A 150 -11.97 14.04 3.83
CA SER A 150 -12.64 14.28 5.12
C SER A 150 -11.69 14.95 6.10
N CYS A 151 -12.19 15.95 6.81
CA CYS A 151 -11.50 16.58 7.93
C CYS A 151 -11.49 15.74 9.21
N CYS A 152 -12.42 14.79 9.36
CA CYS A 152 -12.35 13.77 10.39
C CYS A 152 -12.66 12.43 9.73
N TYR A 153 -11.65 11.81 9.13
CA TYR A 153 -11.82 10.49 8.52
C TYR A 153 -11.95 9.41 9.60
N PHE A 154 -11.22 9.57 10.71
CA PHE A 154 -11.42 8.89 11.97
C PHE A 154 -11.30 9.88 13.14
N SER A 155 -12.13 9.70 14.18
CA SER A 155 -11.82 10.21 15.51
C SER A 155 -10.77 9.28 16.11
N SER A 156 -9.56 9.76 16.38
CA SER A 156 -8.47 8.92 16.84
C SER A 156 -8.76 8.44 18.27
N HIS A 157 -8.97 9.38 19.18
CA HIS A 157 -9.26 9.21 20.62
C HIS A 157 -9.26 10.57 21.32
N THR A 158 -9.56 10.54 22.62
CA THR A 158 -9.56 11.70 23.51
C THR A 158 -8.16 11.93 24.10
N ILE A 159 -7.64 13.16 23.97
CA ILE A 159 -6.49 13.65 24.73
C ILE A 159 -6.96 14.54 25.89
N HIS A 160 -6.08 14.79 26.86
CA HIS A 160 -6.35 15.74 27.94
C HIS A 160 -5.56 17.03 27.72
N VAL A 161 -6.19 18.18 27.98
CA VAL A 161 -5.62 19.50 27.77
C VAL A 161 -5.83 20.36 29.01
N LYS A 162 -4.82 21.14 29.40
CA LYS A 162 -4.92 22.12 30.49
C LYS A 162 -4.35 23.47 30.05
N LEU A 163 -5.03 24.55 30.42
CA LEU A 163 -4.51 25.92 30.35
C LEU A 163 -3.71 26.23 31.62
N CYS A 164 -2.46 26.63 31.44
CA CYS A 164 -1.53 26.95 32.51
C CYS A 164 -1.40 28.46 32.74
N TYR A 165 -1.01 28.85 33.96
CA TYR A 165 -0.60 30.22 34.27
C TYR A 165 0.59 30.62 33.38
N GLY A 166 0.52 31.79 32.75
CA GLY A 166 1.42 32.19 31.67
C GLY A 166 0.88 31.94 30.26
N ASN A 167 -0.41 31.57 30.12
CA ASN A 167 -1.13 31.48 28.85
C ASN A 167 -0.52 30.50 27.83
N TYR A 168 -0.20 29.29 28.29
CA TYR A 168 0.24 28.17 27.44
C TYR A 168 -0.55 26.91 27.79
N TYR A 169 -0.55 25.96 26.86
CA TYR A 169 -1.24 24.68 26.99
C TYR A 169 -0.26 23.53 27.23
N VAL A 170 -0.68 22.59 28.05
CA VAL A 170 -0.03 21.27 28.20
C VAL A 170 -1.01 20.17 27.81
N TYR A 171 -0.48 19.10 27.25
CA TYR A 171 -1.27 18.01 26.65
C TYR A 171 -0.83 16.65 27.21
N LYS A 172 -1.78 15.87 27.75
CA LYS A 172 -1.58 14.44 28.01
C LYS A 172 -1.92 13.71 26.73
N LEU A 173 -0.90 13.57 25.88
CA LEU A 173 -1.02 12.90 24.59
C LEU A 173 -1.06 11.40 24.79
N VAL A 174 -1.88 10.73 23.99
CA VAL A 174 -1.92 9.27 23.89
C VAL A 174 -1.40 8.85 22.52
N LYS A 175 -0.81 7.66 22.43
CA LYS A 175 -0.35 7.09 21.16
C LYS A 175 -1.47 7.16 20.12
N PRO A 176 -1.27 7.82 18.97
CA PRO A 176 -2.24 7.84 17.90
C PRO A 176 -2.71 6.44 17.56
N SER A 177 -4.03 6.27 17.37
CA SER A 177 -4.65 5.08 16.80
C SER A 177 -4.38 5.05 15.29
N THR A 178 -3.10 5.16 14.94
CA THR A 178 -2.58 4.47 13.78
C THR A 178 -2.95 3.01 13.97
N PHE A 179 -3.70 2.46 13.02
CA PHE A 179 -4.64 1.37 13.29
C PHE A 179 -5.80 1.95 14.14
N LEU A 180 -6.93 2.34 13.52
CA LEU A 180 -8.01 1.39 13.16
C LEU A 180 -7.93 0.16 14.08
N LEU A 181 -9.00 -0.22 14.80
CA LEU A 181 -9.06 -1.62 15.22
C LEU A 181 -9.08 -2.44 13.92
N GLN A 182 -7.90 -2.93 13.53
CA GLN A 182 -7.73 -3.82 12.42
C GLN A 182 -7.88 -5.23 12.95
N PRO A 183 -8.22 -6.19 12.09
CA PRO A 183 -8.01 -7.59 12.41
C PRO A 183 -6.55 -7.73 12.86
N THR A 184 -6.31 -8.32 14.04
CA THR A 184 -4.93 -8.61 14.46
C THR A 184 -4.22 -9.51 13.45
N GLN A 185 -5.00 -10.28 12.68
CA GLN A 185 -4.57 -10.99 11.49
C GLN A 185 -5.71 -10.93 10.45
N LEU A 186 -5.40 -10.68 9.18
CA LEU A 186 -6.34 -10.77 8.06
C LEU A 186 -5.74 -11.71 7.00
N ILE A 187 -6.40 -12.83 6.74
CA ILE A 187 -5.96 -13.81 5.74
C ILE A 187 -6.93 -13.75 4.55
N CYS A 188 -6.41 -13.31 3.41
CA CYS A 188 -7.11 -13.26 2.13
C CYS A 188 -6.82 -14.54 1.33
N GLY A 189 -7.45 -15.66 1.70
CA GLY A 189 -7.37 -16.91 0.94
C GLY A 189 -8.11 -16.82 -0.40
N ARG A 190 -7.87 -17.75 -1.33
CA ARG A 190 -8.57 -17.76 -2.63
C ARG A 190 -10.07 -18.02 -2.48
N ASP A 191 -10.44 -18.90 -1.56
CA ASP A 191 -11.83 -19.35 -1.36
C ASP A 191 -12.48 -18.72 -0.13
N LYS A 192 -11.69 -18.22 0.84
CA LYS A 192 -12.15 -17.65 2.12
C LYS A 192 -11.37 -16.42 2.54
N LEU A 193 -12.08 -15.46 3.11
CA LEU A 193 -11.53 -14.34 3.88
C LEU A 193 -11.62 -14.71 5.37
N GLN A 194 -10.52 -14.56 6.12
CA GLN A 194 -10.48 -14.90 7.55
C GLN A 194 -9.98 -13.69 8.35
N VAL A 195 -10.74 -13.32 9.37
CA VAL A 195 -10.55 -12.10 10.16
C VAL A 195 -10.28 -12.51 11.62
N GLY A 196 -9.01 -12.47 12.02
CA GLY A 196 -8.55 -12.90 13.33
C GLY A 196 -8.44 -11.75 14.33
N LEU A 197 -9.07 -11.93 15.50
CA LEU A 197 -9.06 -11.00 16.63
C LEU A 197 -8.37 -11.64 17.85
N ASN A 198 -7.25 -11.09 18.31
CA ASN A 198 -6.58 -11.58 19.51
C ASN A 198 -7.45 -11.38 20.77
N LEU A 199 -7.64 -12.45 21.53
CA LEU A 199 -8.53 -12.54 22.68
C LEU A 199 -8.14 -11.54 23.78
N VAL A 200 -6.86 -11.45 24.11
CA VAL A 200 -6.32 -10.59 25.18
C VAL A 200 -6.39 -9.11 24.77
N ALA A 201 -6.04 -8.78 23.52
CA ALA A 201 -6.14 -7.42 23.01
C ALA A 201 -7.60 -6.91 22.99
N MET A 202 -8.55 -7.73 22.55
CA MET A 202 -9.97 -7.34 22.50
C MET A 202 -10.56 -7.21 23.91
N THR A 203 -10.30 -8.16 24.80
CA THR A 203 -10.82 -8.10 26.18
C THR A 203 -10.21 -6.94 26.99
N SER A 204 -8.92 -6.63 26.81
CA SER A 204 -8.29 -5.45 27.43
C SER A 204 -8.86 -4.10 26.96
N THR A 205 -9.53 -4.06 25.80
CA THR A 205 -10.25 -2.88 25.30
C THR A 205 -11.75 -2.87 25.65
N GLY A 206 -12.24 -3.84 26.43
CA GLY A 206 -13.65 -3.95 26.83
C GLY A 206 -14.58 -4.51 25.74
N LEU A 207 -14.02 -5.04 24.65
CA LEU A 207 -14.76 -5.64 23.55
C LEU A 207 -14.95 -7.14 23.76
N ASN A 208 -16.10 -7.67 23.33
CA ASN A 208 -16.34 -9.12 23.29
C ASN A 208 -15.99 -9.66 21.90
N PRO A 209 -14.84 -10.35 21.70
CA PRO A 209 -14.43 -10.85 20.39
C PRO A 209 -15.35 -11.96 19.83
N PHE A 210 -16.27 -12.51 20.63
CA PHE A 210 -17.27 -13.50 20.19
C PHE A 210 -18.62 -12.89 19.80
N SER A 211 -18.86 -11.61 20.12
CA SER A 211 -20.17 -10.96 19.91
C SER A 211 -20.45 -10.56 18.45
N GLY A 212 -19.44 -10.63 17.59
CA GLY A 212 -19.44 -9.93 16.32
C GLY A 212 -20.24 -10.58 15.19
N ASN A 213 -20.52 -9.76 14.18
CA ASN A 213 -21.12 -10.17 12.92
C ASN A 213 -20.52 -9.39 11.75
N LEU A 214 -20.47 -9.99 10.56
CA LEU A 214 -20.14 -9.27 9.31
C LEU A 214 -21.28 -8.34 8.87
N ALA A 215 -21.18 -7.69 7.70
CA ALA A 215 -22.25 -6.82 7.18
C ALA A 215 -23.65 -7.49 7.15
N SER A 216 -23.71 -8.81 6.96
CA SER A 216 -24.89 -9.61 7.29
C SER A 216 -24.88 -10.06 8.74
N ARG A 217 -25.93 -9.72 9.51
CA ARG A 217 -26.08 -10.09 10.94
C ARG A 217 -26.10 -11.61 11.18
N ASN A 218 -26.50 -12.40 10.18
CA ASN A 218 -26.55 -13.86 10.29
C ASN A 218 -25.16 -14.51 10.19
N CYS A 219 -24.11 -13.74 9.87
CA CYS A 219 -22.75 -14.22 9.76
C CYS A 219 -21.92 -13.82 10.98
N SER A 220 -22.14 -14.56 12.06
CA SER A 220 -21.50 -14.42 13.38
C SER A 220 -20.69 -15.67 13.80
N TRP A 221 -20.53 -16.65 12.91
CA TRP A 221 -19.79 -17.88 13.21
C TRP A 221 -18.29 -17.61 13.38
N VAL A 222 -17.68 -18.29 14.36
CA VAL A 222 -16.29 -18.11 14.78
C VAL A 222 -15.57 -19.44 15.02
N ARG A 223 -14.25 -19.45 14.75
CA ARG A 223 -13.31 -20.49 15.19
C ARG A 223 -12.28 -19.87 16.14
N VAL A 224 -11.89 -20.58 17.21
CA VAL A 224 -10.76 -20.16 18.06
C VAL A 224 -9.53 -21.01 17.73
N LEU A 225 -8.37 -20.37 17.58
CA LEU A 225 -7.07 -21.01 17.45
C LEU A 225 -6.00 -20.06 18.01
N ASP A 226 -5.08 -20.57 18.84
CA ASP A 226 -3.92 -19.84 19.37
C ASP A 226 -4.23 -18.43 19.92
N ASP A 227 -5.21 -18.36 20.84
CA ASP A 227 -5.73 -17.11 21.44
C ASP A 227 -6.25 -16.05 20.43
N VAL A 228 -6.61 -16.49 19.21
CA VAL A 228 -7.24 -15.66 18.17
C VAL A 228 -8.63 -16.20 17.84
N VAL A 229 -9.63 -15.32 17.87
CA VAL A 229 -11.00 -15.57 17.42
C VAL A 229 -11.11 -15.20 15.94
N TRP A 230 -11.40 -16.17 15.09
CA TRP A 230 -11.45 -16.06 13.63
C TRP A 230 -12.89 -16.03 13.12
N TYR A 231 -13.24 -14.95 12.45
CA TYR A 231 -14.45 -14.88 11.61
C TYR A 231 -14.09 -15.30 10.17
N GLU A 232 -14.86 -16.22 9.59
CA GLU A 232 -14.67 -16.67 8.21
C GLU A 232 -15.85 -16.30 7.31
N VAL A 233 -15.55 -15.97 6.06
CA VAL A 233 -16.54 -15.79 4.99
C VAL A 233 -15.94 -16.26 3.66
N GLU A 234 -16.77 -16.78 2.76
CA GLU A 234 -16.37 -17.12 1.40
C GLU A 234 -15.89 -15.87 0.64
N ALA A 235 -14.87 -16.01 -0.21
CA ALA A 235 -14.29 -14.93 -1.00
C ALA A 235 -15.16 -14.57 -2.24
N GLN A 236 -16.47 -14.45 -2.04
CA GLN A 236 -17.48 -14.25 -3.09
C GLN A 236 -18.29 -12.97 -2.84
N ALA A 237 -18.79 -12.36 -3.93
CA ALA A 237 -19.67 -11.19 -3.88
C ALA A 237 -21.02 -11.56 -3.25
N GLY A 238 -21.54 -10.72 -2.35
CA GLY A 238 -22.79 -10.94 -1.63
C GLY A 238 -22.68 -11.87 -0.41
N ALA A 239 -21.70 -12.78 -0.37
CA ALA A 239 -21.47 -13.68 0.76
C ALA A 239 -21.30 -12.87 2.07
N CYS A 240 -22.20 -13.07 3.04
CA CYS A 240 -22.25 -12.29 4.29
C CYS A 240 -22.20 -10.75 4.13
N GLY A 241 -22.70 -10.21 3.01
CA GLY A 241 -22.64 -8.78 2.70
C GLY A 241 -21.30 -8.29 2.13
N ASN A 242 -20.42 -9.20 1.68
CA ASN A 242 -19.22 -8.86 0.92
C ASN A 242 -19.59 -8.00 -0.30
N THR A 243 -19.05 -6.79 -0.37
CA THR A 243 -19.15 -5.95 -1.57
C THR A 243 -17.95 -6.21 -2.45
N LEU A 244 -18.18 -6.65 -3.69
CA LEU A 244 -17.15 -6.71 -4.71
C LEU A 244 -17.07 -5.37 -5.45
N ARG A 245 -15.87 -4.77 -5.49
CA ARG A 245 -15.55 -3.64 -6.35
C ARG A 245 -14.40 -4.04 -7.26
N THR A 246 -14.68 -4.15 -8.56
CA THR A 246 -13.63 -4.33 -9.56
C THR A 246 -13.06 -2.97 -9.96
N ASN A 247 -11.74 -2.84 -9.84
CA ASN A 247 -10.95 -1.82 -10.51
C ASN A 247 -10.26 -2.47 -11.72
N ARG A 248 -9.62 -1.69 -12.60
CA ARG A 248 -8.97 -2.19 -13.83
C ARG A 248 -7.94 -3.31 -13.60
N THR A 249 -7.38 -3.43 -12.40
CA THR A 249 -6.32 -4.40 -12.07
C THR A 249 -6.64 -5.31 -10.88
N HIS A 250 -7.74 -5.08 -10.13
CA HIS A 250 -8.03 -5.82 -8.90
C HIS A 250 -9.53 -6.03 -8.69
N ALA A 251 -9.93 -7.24 -8.30
CA ALA A 251 -11.20 -7.57 -7.67
C ALA A 251 -11.06 -7.37 -6.15
N ILE A 252 -11.68 -6.31 -5.62
CA ILE A 252 -11.61 -5.98 -4.20
C ILE A 252 -12.88 -6.46 -3.51
N TYR A 253 -12.77 -7.49 -2.67
CA TYR A 253 -13.83 -7.86 -1.74
C TYR A 253 -13.67 -7.06 -0.46
N SER A 254 -14.67 -6.26 -0.12
CA SER A 254 -14.72 -5.47 1.11
C SER A 254 -15.92 -5.83 1.96
N ASN A 255 -15.72 -5.95 3.27
CA ASN A 255 -16.78 -6.15 4.26
C ASN A 255 -16.38 -5.38 5.55
N SER A 256 -17.20 -5.43 6.58
CA SER A 256 -16.89 -4.87 7.90
C SER A 256 -17.35 -5.83 8.97
N LEU A 257 -16.43 -6.18 9.87
CA LEU A 257 -16.74 -6.97 11.05
C LEU A 257 -17.17 -6.01 12.16
N PHE A 258 -18.37 -6.18 12.68
CA PHE A 258 -18.93 -5.37 13.76
C PHE A 258 -18.74 -6.12 15.07
N ILE A 259 -18.11 -5.50 16.08
CA ILE A 259 -17.86 -6.09 17.40
C ILE A 259 -18.55 -5.25 18.48
N TYR A 260 -19.22 -5.92 19.42
CA TYR A 260 -19.96 -5.28 20.51
C TYR A 260 -19.18 -5.44 21.84
N PRO A 261 -19.26 -4.46 22.75
CA PRO A 261 -18.68 -4.59 24.09
C PRO A 261 -19.44 -5.60 24.95
N THR A 262 -18.77 -6.11 25.99
CA THR A 262 -19.27 -7.20 26.83
C THR A 262 -20.53 -6.89 27.65
N ASN A 263 -20.86 -5.62 27.92
CA ASN A 263 -21.85 -5.32 28.97
C ASN A 263 -22.60 -3.97 28.81
N VAL A 264 -23.23 -3.70 27.66
CA VAL A 264 -24.19 -2.59 27.54
C VAL A 264 -25.32 -2.91 26.56
N SER A 265 -26.56 -2.89 27.05
CA SER A 265 -27.75 -2.79 26.20
C SER A 265 -27.70 -1.48 25.41
N PHE A 266 -27.82 -1.58 24.08
CA PHE A 266 -27.66 -0.47 23.12
C PHE A 266 -26.24 0.09 22.92
N ALA A 267 -25.19 -0.69 23.16
CA ALA A 267 -23.84 -0.32 22.72
C ALA A 267 -23.74 -0.18 21.18
N ARG A 268 -23.13 0.92 20.71
CA ARG A 268 -22.74 1.08 19.30
C ARG A 268 -21.58 0.11 19.01
N PRO A 269 -21.69 -0.80 18.02
CA PRO A 269 -20.59 -1.69 17.68
C PRO A 269 -19.40 -0.91 17.11
N VAL A 270 -18.20 -1.39 17.38
CA VAL A 270 -17.00 -1.00 16.66
C VAL A 270 -17.05 -1.66 15.29
N SER A 271 -16.91 -0.86 14.22
CA SER A 271 -16.80 -1.37 12.86
C SER A 271 -15.32 -1.56 12.49
N LEU A 272 -14.97 -2.77 12.08
CA LEU A 272 -13.64 -3.18 11.63
C LEU A 272 -13.71 -3.39 10.10
N PRO A 273 -13.56 -2.32 9.28
CA PRO A 273 -13.58 -2.46 7.83
C PRO A 273 -12.34 -3.24 7.37
N PHE A 274 -12.56 -4.27 6.55
CA PHE A 274 -11.50 -5.03 5.92
C PHE A 274 -11.76 -5.18 4.42
N SER A 275 -10.68 -5.24 3.65
CA SER A 275 -10.75 -5.45 2.20
C SER A 275 -9.61 -6.32 1.73
N CYS A 276 -9.95 -7.41 1.05
CA CYS A 276 -9.01 -8.27 0.34
C CYS A 276 -9.04 -7.90 -1.14
N ALA A 277 -7.93 -7.33 -1.62
CA ALA A 277 -7.74 -6.99 -3.02
C ALA A 277 -7.04 -8.16 -3.72
N TYR A 278 -7.76 -8.83 -4.62
CA TYR A 278 -7.23 -9.90 -5.47
C TYR A 278 -6.84 -9.27 -6.80
N PRO A 279 -5.58 -9.33 -7.22
CA PRO A 279 -5.20 -8.83 -8.53
C PRO A 279 -5.90 -9.67 -9.63
N LEU A 280 -6.41 -8.98 -10.65
CA LEU A 280 -7.03 -9.61 -11.83
C LEU A 280 -5.95 -10.13 -12.79
N ASP A 281 -4.80 -9.45 -12.80
CA ASP A 281 -3.55 -9.92 -13.38
C ASP A 281 -2.81 -10.79 -12.37
N THR A 282 -2.65 -12.08 -12.62
CA THR A 282 -1.78 -12.93 -11.80
C THR A 282 -0.31 -12.69 -12.17
N ASP A 283 0.60 -12.67 -11.21
CA ASP A 283 2.05 -12.82 -11.45
C ASP A 283 2.62 -13.87 -10.50
N THR A 284 3.58 -14.68 -10.96
CA THR A 284 4.30 -15.67 -10.14
C THR A 284 5.80 -15.49 -10.30
N SER A 285 6.55 -15.40 -9.20
CA SER A 285 8.01 -15.18 -9.23
C SER A 285 8.77 -15.87 -8.08
N LEU A 286 10.10 -15.94 -8.23
CA LEU A 286 11.04 -16.78 -7.47
C LEU A 286 11.26 -16.38 -5.99
N ASN A 287 11.83 -17.31 -5.23
CA ASN A 287 12.11 -17.22 -3.79
C ASN A 287 13.42 -16.45 -3.42
N VAL A 288 13.81 -15.41 -4.18
CA VAL A 288 15.08 -14.65 -3.99
C VAL A 288 14.89 -13.15 -4.30
N ALA A 289 15.62 -12.28 -3.58
CA ALA A 289 15.47 -10.81 -3.65
C ALA A 289 16.41 -10.11 -4.67
N ILE A 290 15.94 -8.99 -5.23
CA ILE A 290 16.68 -8.10 -6.18
C ILE A 290 16.55 -6.63 -5.72
N ARG A 291 17.54 -5.78 -6.05
CA ARG A 291 17.60 -4.34 -5.68
C ARG A 291 17.49 -3.44 -6.95
N PRO A 292 16.86 -2.24 -6.93
CA PRO A 292 16.18 -1.71 -8.13
C PRO A 292 16.54 -0.28 -8.59
N PHE A 293 16.02 0.15 -9.77
CA PHE A 293 15.64 1.55 -10.06
C PHE A 293 14.42 1.63 -11.04
N LEU A 294 13.88 2.84 -11.31
CA LEU A 294 12.50 3.17 -11.79
C LEU A 294 12.41 3.69 -13.27
N PRO A 295 11.22 3.91 -13.92
CA PRO A 295 9.80 3.78 -13.49
C PRO A 295 8.72 3.15 -14.47
N LEU A 296 7.63 2.62 -13.88
CA LEU A 296 6.18 2.61 -14.29
C LEU A 296 5.61 1.89 -15.57
N SER A 297 5.01 0.69 -15.39
CA SER A 297 3.59 0.30 -15.68
C SER A 297 3.41 -1.24 -15.76
N GLY A 298 2.36 -1.81 -15.16
CA GLY A 298 2.24 -3.26 -14.89
C GLY A 298 1.50 -4.13 -15.92
N SER A 299 1.76 -5.44 -15.90
CA SER A 299 1.27 -6.48 -16.83
C SER A 299 1.11 -7.81 -16.07
N GLY A 300 0.11 -8.64 -16.41
CA GLY A 300 -0.04 -9.99 -15.86
C GLY A 300 0.89 -11.07 -16.45
N THR A 301 0.79 -12.28 -15.91
CA THR A 301 1.69 -13.43 -16.13
C THR A 301 1.85 -13.75 -17.61
N LYS A 302 3.10 -13.93 -18.02
CA LYS A 302 3.45 -14.53 -19.31
C LYS A 302 3.08 -16.02 -19.32
N ALA A 303 2.54 -16.49 -20.44
CA ALA A 303 2.21 -17.90 -20.64
C ALA A 303 3.46 -18.80 -20.61
N ARG A 304 3.27 -20.07 -20.22
CA ARG A 304 4.35 -21.02 -19.97
C ARG A 304 4.89 -21.61 -21.28
N ALA A 305 6.10 -21.21 -21.65
CA ALA A 305 6.79 -21.71 -22.83
C ALA A 305 7.80 -22.82 -22.50
N SER A 306 7.98 -23.77 -23.42
CA SER A 306 9.07 -24.75 -23.43
C SER A 306 9.79 -24.71 -24.77
N MET A 307 11.11 -24.96 -24.76
CA MET A 307 11.96 -25.03 -25.95
C MET A 307 12.67 -26.38 -25.98
N SER A 308 12.72 -26.99 -27.16
CA SER A 308 13.38 -28.27 -27.40
C SER A 308 14.16 -28.25 -28.70
N LEU A 309 15.35 -28.85 -28.70
CA LEU A 309 16.12 -29.13 -29.91
C LEU A 309 15.81 -30.55 -30.39
N PHE A 310 15.61 -30.71 -31.69
CA PHE A 310 15.22 -31.95 -32.34
C PHE A 310 16.32 -32.49 -33.26
N ARG A 311 16.37 -33.82 -33.39
CA ARG A 311 17.30 -34.57 -34.26
C ARG A 311 16.93 -34.52 -35.73
N ASN A 312 15.65 -34.24 -36.04
CA ASN A 312 15.09 -34.35 -37.37
C ASN A 312 14.27 -33.10 -37.78
N SER A 313 14.15 -32.87 -39.09
CA SER A 313 13.39 -31.76 -39.68
C SER A 313 11.87 -31.85 -39.46
N ASN A 314 11.38 -32.98 -38.95
CA ASN A 314 9.98 -33.20 -38.63
C ASN A 314 9.61 -32.77 -37.20
N PHE A 315 10.61 -32.40 -36.37
CA PHE A 315 10.43 -31.98 -34.97
C PHE A 315 9.71 -33.04 -34.11
N THR A 316 10.05 -34.33 -34.28
CA THR A 316 9.44 -35.44 -33.52
C THR A 316 10.37 -36.06 -32.49
N GLU A 317 11.68 -36.02 -32.71
CA GLU A 317 12.69 -36.65 -31.85
C GLU A 317 13.54 -35.61 -31.11
N PRO A 318 13.21 -35.24 -29.87
CA PRO A 318 14.00 -34.29 -29.10
C PRO A 318 15.35 -34.89 -28.65
N TYR A 319 16.35 -34.03 -28.45
CA TYR A 319 17.55 -34.39 -27.69
C TYR A 319 17.22 -34.51 -26.19
N PRO A 320 17.88 -35.42 -25.44
CA PRO A 320 17.75 -35.47 -23.99
C PRO A 320 18.34 -34.21 -23.35
N ALA A 321 17.86 -33.86 -22.15
CA ALA A 321 18.40 -32.74 -21.39
C ALA A 321 19.86 -33.01 -20.97
N GLY A 322 20.76 -32.07 -21.30
CA GLY A 322 22.18 -32.17 -21.01
C GLY A 322 23.04 -31.48 -22.07
N LEU A 323 24.36 -31.65 -21.97
CA LEU A 323 25.29 -31.24 -23.03
C LEU A 323 25.22 -32.21 -24.21
N ILE A 324 25.26 -31.66 -25.42
CA ILE A 324 25.32 -32.43 -26.67
C ILE A 324 26.46 -31.90 -27.54
N SER A 325 27.09 -32.78 -28.32
CA SER A 325 28.15 -32.41 -29.26
C SER A 325 27.68 -32.63 -30.69
N LEU A 326 27.72 -31.57 -31.50
CA LEU A 326 27.32 -31.57 -32.91
C LEU A 326 28.45 -30.97 -33.76
N PRO A 327 28.73 -31.50 -34.97
CA PRO A 327 29.73 -30.91 -35.84
C PRO A 327 29.25 -29.56 -36.39
N VAL A 328 30.16 -28.60 -36.51
CA VAL A 328 29.90 -27.27 -37.11
C VAL A 328 29.33 -27.45 -38.52
N GLY A 329 28.32 -26.65 -38.86
CA GLY A 329 27.51 -26.79 -40.08
C GLY A 329 26.27 -27.68 -39.93
N SER A 330 26.09 -28.37 -38.81
CA SER A 330 24.87 -29.16 -38.56
C SER A 330 23.61 -28.28 -38.51
N PRO A 331 22.48 -28.71 -39.10
CA PRO A 331 21.21 -28.03 -38.90
C PRO A 331 20.66 -28.30 -37.48
N LEU A 332 20.40 -27.23 -36.75
CA LEU A 332 19.71 -27.22 -35.47
C LEU A 332 18.20 -27.06 -35.73
N TYR A 333 17.39 -28.05 -35.35
CA TYR A 333 15.93 -27.97 -35.47
C TYR A 333 15.32 -27.57 -34.12
N VAL A 334 14.90 -26.32 -33.98
CA VAL A 334 14.41 -25.76 -32.71
C VAL A 334 12.89 -25.63 -32.75
N GLY A 335 12.21 -26.30 -31.81
CA GLY A 335 10.79 -26.14 -31.57
C GLY A 335 10.53 -25.41 -30.25
N VAL A 336 9.55 -24.53 -30.25
CA VAL A 336 9.03 -23.82 -29.07
C VAL A 336 7.53 -24.07 -28.98
N SER A 337 7.02 -24.38 -27.80
CA SER A 337 5.59 -24.59 -27.57
C SER A 337 5.15 -23.87 -26.30
N VAL A 338 3.91 -23.37 -26.30
CA VAL A 338 3.27 -22.76 -25.13
C VAL A 338 2.08 -23.59 -24.67
N GLU A 339 2.00 -23.83 -23.36
CA GLU A 339 0.86 -24.47 -22.70
C GLU A 339 -0.23 -23.41 -22.43
N GLU A 340 -1.09 -23.13 -23.42
CA GLU A 340 -2.22 -22.20 -23.31
C GLU A 340 -3.57 -22.92 -23.52
N ARG A 341 -4.62 -22.49 -22.81
CA ARG A 341 -5.95 -23.12 -22.85
C ARG A 341 -6.84 -22.59 -23.97
N ASP A 342 -6.61 -21.37 -24.43
CA ASP A 342 -7.45 -20.72 -25.45
C ASP A 342 -6.85 -20.89 -26.87
N PRO A 343 -7.53 -21.60 -27.79
CA PRO A 343 -7.04 -21.85 -29.16
C PRO A 343 -7.10 -20.61 -30.07
N SER A 344 -7.59 -19.48 -29.58
CA SER A 344 -7.54 -18.20 -30.30
C SER A 344 -6.14 -17.58 -30.31
N PHE A 345 -5.21 -17.98 -29.42
CA PHE A 345 -3.84 -17.47 -29.45
C PHE A 345 -2.93 -18.25 -30.40
N ALA A 346 -1.89 -17.56 -30.89
CA ALA A 346 -0.77 -18.12 -31.62
C ALA A 346 0.57 -17.54 -31.13
N LEU A 347 1.61 -18.37 -31.19
CA LEU A 347 2.95 -18.09 -30.72
C LEU A 347 3.83 -17.47 -31.83
N VAL A 348 4.32 -16.26 -31.59
CA VAL A 348 5.23 -15.53 -32.48
C VAL A 348 6.64 -15.49 -31.88
N LEU A 349 7.63 -15.89 -32.67
CA LEU A 349 9.06 -15.71 -32.36
C LEU A 349 9.41 -14.25 -32.60
N VAL A 350 9.93 -13.56 -31.59
CA VAL A 350 10.32 -12.14 -31.69
C VAL A 350 11.81 -12.02 -31.97
N ASP A 351 12.63 -12.50 -31.04
CA ASP A 351 14.09 -12.55 -31.19
C ASP A 351 14.56 -13.94 -30.75
N CYS A 352 15.47 -14.56 -31.49
CA CYS A 352 16.15 -15.78 -31.06
C CYS A 352 17.65 -15.60 -31.28
N TYR A 353 18.44 -15.91 -30.27
CA TYR A 353 19.87 -15.62 -30.26
C TYR A 353 20.68 -16.67 -29.51
N ALA A 354 21.96 -16.76 -29.87
CA ALA A 354 22.95 -17.63 -29.26
C ALA A 354 23.91 -16.83 -28.36
N THR A 355 24.41 -17.47 -27.30
CA THR A 355 25.35 -16.91 -26.31
C THR A 355 26.31 -18.01 -25.83
N HIS A 356 27.43 -17.64 -25.20
CA HIS A 356 28.35 -18.60 -24.54
C HIS A 356 28.04 -18.84 -23.05
N SER A 357 26.89 -18.36 -22.57
CA SER A 357 26.46 -18.46 -21.18
C SER A 357 25.02 -18.96 -21.11
N SER A 358 24.70 -19.73 -20.07
CA SER A 358 23.32 -20.11 -19.78
C SER A 358 22.45 -18.90 -19.37
N ASN A 359 23.05 -17.73 -19.13
CA ASN A 359 22.34 -16.48 -18.90
C ASN A 359 21.83 -15.88 -20.23
N PRO A 360 20.51 -15.72 -20.45
CA PRO A 360 19.98 -15.02 -21.63
C PRO A 360 20.41 -13.56 -21.68
N ASP A 361 20.77 -12.94 -20.54
CA ASP A 361 21.14 -11.54 -20.48
C ASP A 361 22.61 -11.24 -20.83
N ASP A 362 23.38 -12.23 -21.28
CA ASP A 362 24.77 -12.07 -21.73
C ASP A 362 24.92 -10.89 -22.73
N PRO A 363 25.94 -10.01 -22.59
CA PRO A 363 26.15 -8.90 -23.52
C PRO A 363 26.56 -9.36 -24.94
N THR A 364 27.10 -10.58 -25.08
CA THR A 364 27.53 -11.16 -26.36
C THR A 364 26.44 -12.05 -26.95
N ARG A 365 25.56 -11.46 -27.76
CA ARG A 365 24.41 -12.13 -28.38
C ARG A 365 24.57 -12.22 -29.90
N TYR A 366 24.42 -13.41 -30.46
CA TYR A 366 24.33 -13.62 -31.91
C TYR A 366 22.87 -13.86 -32.33
N PHE A 367 22.25 -12.90 -33.01
CA PHE A 367 20.84 -12.99 -33.40
C PHE A 367 20.64 -13.89 -34.64
N LEU A 368 19.88 -14.97 -34.47
CA LEU A 368 19.37 -15.83 -35.53
C LEU A 368 18.06 -15.27 -36.11
N ILE A 369 17.21 -14.77 -35.22
CA ILE A 369 15.96 -14.06 -35.52
C ILE A 369 16.02 -12.76 -34.73
N GLN A 370 15.67 -11.64 -35.35
CA GLN A 370 15.56 -10.33 -34.72
C GLN A 370 14.33 -9.59 -35.27
N ASN A 371 13.57 -8.94 -34.39
CA ASN A 371 12.35 -8.20 -34.77
C ASN A 371 11.38 -9.04 -35.64
N LYS A 372 11.19 -10.31 -35.27
CA LYS A 372 10.37 -11.35 -35.92
C LYS A 372 10.91 -11.85 -37.27
N CYS A 373 12.08 -11.40 -37.72
CA CYS A 373 12.66 -11.75 -39.02
C CYS A 373 13.96 -12.56 -38.88
N PRO A 374 14.25 -13.56 -39.73
CA PRO A 374 15.56 -14.21 -39.77
C PRO A 374 16.66 -13.20 -40.14
N THR A 375 17.76 -13.19 -39.37
CA THR A 375 18.89 -12.27 -39.61
C THR A 375 19.63 -12.59 -40.91
N ASP A 376 19.82 -13.88 -41.21
CA ASP A 376 20.29 -14.37 -42.51
C ASP A 376 19.39 -15.52 -42.98
N ARG A 377 18.68 -15.30 -44.09
CA ARG A 377 17.77 -16.28 -44.72
C ARG A 377 18.47 -17.52 -45.30
N ARG A 378 19.80 -17.50 -45.44
CA ARG A 378 20.60 -18.67 -45.86
C ARG A 378 20.97 -19.58 -44.69
N GLN A 379 21.05 -19.02 -43.49
CA GLN A 379 21.46 -19.75 -42.28
C GLN A 379 20.27 -20.09 -41.38
N VAL A 380 19.18 -19.31 -41.43
CA VAL A 380 18.01 -19.45 -40.55
C VAL A 380 16.72 -19.48 -41.37
N SER A 381 15.90 -20.51 -41.13
CA SER A 381 14.60 -20.71 -41.78
C SER A 381 13.51 -20.88 -40.73
N VAL A 382 12.55 -19.96 -40.68
CA VAL A 382 11.36 -20.06 -39.83
C VAL A 382 10.32 -20.90 -40.57
N VAL A 383 10.00 -22.07 -40.01
CA VAL A 383 9.05 -23.05 -40.56
C VAL A 383 7.63 -22.73 -40.11
N GLU A 384 7.46 -22.38 -38.83
CA GLU A 384 6.17 -22.06 -38.23
C GLU A 384 6.30 -20.91 -37.23
N SER A 385 5.48 -19.86 -37.36
CA SER A 385 5.34 -18.82 -36.34
C SER A 385 4.07 -17.99 -36.57
N GLY A 386 3.31 -17.74 -35.51
CA GLY A 386 2.05 -16.96 -35.56
C GLY A 386 0.83 -17.71 -36.12
N SER A 387 0.91 -19.02 -36.31
CA SER A 387 -0.16 -19.90 -36.82
C SER A 387 -0.84 -20.75 -35.75
N SER A 388 -0.07 -21.24 -34.77
CA SER A 388 -0.52 -22.13 -33.69
C SER A 388 0.18 -21.79 -32.37
N LEU A 389 -0.09 -22.53 -31.30
CA LEU A 389 0.64 -22.42 -30.01
C LEU A 389 2.06 -23.04 -30.07
N GLN A 390 2.51 -23.46 -31.25
CA GLN A 390 3.86 -23.93 -31.53
C GLN A 390 4.55 -23.01 -32.54
N ALA A 391 5.85 -22.86 -32.41
CA ALA A 391 6.71 -22.19 -33.37
C ALA A 391 7.96 -23.02 -33.61
N ARG A 392 8.45 -23.02 -34.84
CA ARG A 392 9.51 -23.94 -35.31
C ARG A 392 10.44 -23.20 -36.26
N PHE A 393 11.74 -23.31 -36.03
CA PHE A 393 12.75 -22.81 -36.95
C PHE A 393 13.93 -23.77 -37.05
N SER A 394 14.69 -23.67 -38.14
CA SER A 394 16.00 -24.29 -38.26
C SER A 394 17.09 -23.23 -38.39
N ALA A 395 18.27 -23.53 -37.86
CA ALA A 395 19.47 -22.70 -37.99
C ALA A 395 20.70 -23.58 -38.24
N LEU A 396 21.67 -23.12 -39.03
CA LEU A 396 22.96 -23.80 -39.15
C LEU A 396 23.84 -23.52 -37.92
N LEU A 397 24.45 -24.55 -37.34
CA LEU A 397 25.43 -24.40 -36.26
C LEU A 397 26.72 -23.77 -36.81
N PHE A 398 27.14 -22.65 -36.23
CA PHE A 398 28.36 -21.92 -36.58
C PHE A 398 29.28 -21.79 -35.35
N LEU A 399 30.56 -21.50 -35.57
CA LEU A 399 31.49 -21.13 -34.50
C LEU A 399 31.35 -19.63 -34.21
N PHE A 400 30.91 -19.28 -33.01
CA PHE A 400 30.94 -17.88 -32.56
C PHE A 400 32.38 -17.46 -32.28
N GLN A 401 32.82 -16.36 -32.88
CA GLN A 401 34.19 -15.80 -32.76
C GLN A 401 35.35 -16.76 -33.10
N GLY A 402 35.06 -17.91 -33.73
CA GLY A 402 36.06 -18.95 -34.02
C GLY A 402 36.44 -19.83 -32.83
N GLU A 403 35.73 -19.73 -31.70
CA GLU A 403 36.04 -20.48 -30.48
C GLU A 403 35.16 -21.72 -30.30
N TYR A 404 35.77 -22.83 -29.85
CA TYR A 404 35.08 -24.07 -29.50
C TYR A 404 34.58 -24.03 -28.04
N ARG A 405 33.60 -23.15 -27.77
CA ARG A 405 32.90 -23.08 -26.48
C ARG A 405 31.45 -23.56 -26.61
N ASP A 406 30.85 -23.94 -25.48
CA ASP A 406 29.43 -24.28 -25.41
C ASP A 406 28.55 -23.11 -25.87
N ILE A 407 27.44 -23.44 -26.54
CA ILE A 407 26.51 -22.47 -27.10
C ILE A 407 25.11 -22.71 -26.51
N TYR A 408 24.52 -21.64 -25.96
CA TYR A 408 23.18 -21.64 -25.39
C TYR A 408 22.24 -20.83 -26.29
N LEU A 409 21.06 -21.37 -26.57
CA LEU A 409 20.02 -20.75 -27.38
C LEU A 409 18.91 -20.17 -26.51
N HIS A 410 18.51 -18.93 -26.82
CA HIS A 410 17.49 -18.18 -26.10
C HIS A 410 16.50 -17.58 -27.10
N CYS A 411 15.21 -17.49 -26.73
CA CYS A 411 14.19 -16.83 -27.56
C CYS A 411 13.26 -15.94 -26.73
N SER A 412 13.00 -14.74 -27.25
CA SER A 412 11.91 -13.84 -26.85
C SER A 412 10.65 -14.17 -27.66
N LEU A 413 9.52 -14.25 -26.97
CA LEU A 413 8.25 -14.78 -27.49
C LEU A 413 7.11 -13.79 -27.28
N SER A 414 6.14 -13.78 -28.19
CA SER A 414 4.91 -13.00 -28.10
C SER A 414 3.71 -13.87 -28.41
N LEU A 415 2.67 -13.82 -27.58
CA LEU A 415 1.36 -14.37 -27.93
C LEU A 415 0.55 -13.32 -28.68
N CYS A 416 -0.13 -13.76 -29.73
CA CYS A 416 -1.01 -12.94 -30.53
C CYS A 416 -2.40 -13.60 -30.65
N ASP A 417 -3.47 -12.83 -30.53
CA ASP A 417 -4.83 -13.30 -30.83
C ASP A 417 -5.05 -13.38 -32.34
N ARG A 418 -5.41 -14.58 -32.82
CA ARG A 418 -5.63 -14.89 -34.24
C ARG A 418 -6.80 -14.12 -34.85
N ARG A 419 -7.70 -13.55 -34.04
CA ARG A 419 -8.78 -12.64 -34.49
C ARG A 419 -8.25 -11.24 -34.81
N SER A 420 -7.17 -10.81 -34.17
CA SER A 420 -6.53 -9.51 -34.35
C SER A 420 -5.20 -9.63 -35.13
N SER A 421 -5.31 -10.08 -36.39
CA SER A 421 -4.26 -10.12 -37.42
C SER A 421 -2.84 -10.35 -36.89
N CYS A 422 -2.52 -11.60 -36.55
CA CYS A 422 -1.14 -11.98 -36.26
C CYS A 422 -0.29 -11.76 -37.50
N VAL A 423 0.55 -10.72 -37.45
CA VAL A 423 1.51 -10.39 -38.51
C VAL A 423 2.40 -11.59 -38.73
N ARG A 424 2.10 -12.33 -39.80
CA ARG A 424 2.88 -13.50 -40.21
C ARG A 424 4.32 -13.05 -40.43
N VAL A 425 5.28 -13.83 -39.96
CA VAL A 425 6.64 -13.74 -40.46
C VAL A 425 6.54 -14.06 -41.95
N ILE A 426 6.63 -13.03 -42.80
CA ILE A 426 6.40 -13.21 -44.23
C ILE A 426 7.59 -13.97 -44.79
N SER A 427 7.43 -15.29 -44.94
CA SER A 427 8.15 -16.07 -45.92
C SER A 427 7.76 -15.53 -47.30
N LEU A 428 8.45 -14.47 -47.73
CA LEU A 428 8.40 -13.97 -49.10
C LEU A 428 8.98 -15.06 -50.01
N THR A 429 8.13 -16.00 -50.39
CA THR A 429 8.32 -16.77 -51.61
C THR A 429 8.43 -15.78 -52.77
N PRO A 430 9.35 -15.97 -53.73
CA PRO A 430 9.56 -15.04 -54.82
C PRO A 430 8.45 -15.19 -55.87
N ALA A 431 7.28 -14.66 -55.58
CA ALA A 431 6.17 -14.49 -56.51
C ALA A 431 5.47 -13.16 -56.24
N PHE A 432 5.16 -12.41 -57.31
CA PHE A 432 4.57 -11.07 -57.31
C PHE A 432 5.49 -9.93 -56.85
N LEU A 433 6.39 -9.55 -57.76
CA LEU A 433 6.75 -8.14 -57.95
C LEU A 433 5.48 -7.30 -58.19
N GLY A 434 5.49 -6.06 -57.68
CA GLY A 434 4.72 -4.95 -58.25
C GLY A 434 3.76 -4.26 -57.27
N LEU A 435 3.92 -2.94 -57.15
CA LEU A 435 2.95 -1.98 -56.58
C LEU A 435 2.68 -2.19 -55.06
N LEU A 436 3.40 -1.53 -54.15
CA LEU A 436 3.35 -0.07 -53.98
C LEU A 436 4.60 0.45 -53.25
N VAL A 437 5.30 1.37 -53.90
CA VAL A 437 6.26 2.31 -53.30
C VAL A 437 5.46 3.42 -52.58
N TRP A 438 6.14 4.26 -51.79
CA TRP A 438 5.64 5.40 -51.00
C TRP A 438 4.93 4.94 -49.70
N TRP A 439 5.45 5.19 -48.49
CA TRP A 439 6.19 6.38 -48.03
C TRP A 439 7.51 6.12 -47.27
N TYR A 440 8.48 6.97 -47.59
CA TYR A 440 9.74 7.33 -46.89
C TYR A 440 9.52 8.77 -46.34
N GLU A 441 10.04 9.27 -45.20
CA GLU A 441 10.90 8.81 -44.08
C GLU A 441 10.40 9.45 -42.76
N CYS A 442 11.00 9.14 -41.59
CA CYS A 442 11.79 10.12 -40.79
C CYS A 442 12.11 9.66 -39.35
N LEU A 443 13.39 9.88 -38.96
CA LEU A 443 13.99 9.92 -37.61
C LEU A 443 14.04 8.63 -36.77
#